data_AF-A0A172WR97-F1
#
_entry.id   AF-A0A172WR97-F1
#
_cell.length_a   1.000
_cell.length_b   1.000
_cell.length_c   1.000
_cell.angle_alpha   90.00
_cell.angle_beta   90.00
_cell.angle_gamma   90.00
#
_symmetry.space_group_name_H-M   'P 1'
#
loop_
_entity.id
_entity.type
_entity.pdbx_description
1 polymer ?
#
loop_
_entity_poly.entity_id
_entity_poly.type
_entity_poly.pdbx_seq_one_letter_code
_entity_poly.pdbx_strand_id
1 'polypeptide(L)'
;MRSPVFISARQGGATLIEVLVAMLILSVGLLGLAGMQMTALKSNQSAYYRSQATVLAYDIIDRMRANRTEALNGVYDIALQNQACDPDIASSGTLAKKDVAEWLNSLSCLLSGDAKGSIVRNDRVFTVSIEWNDNRGRIDEAADNDRETFVYRTQL
;
A
#
# COMPACT_ATOMS: atom_id res chain seq x y z
N MET A 1 -0.60 -42.26 -64.47
CA MET A 1 -1.35 -41.87 -63.26
C MET A 1 -0.69 -42.53 -62.05
N ARG A 2 -0.11 -41.74 -61.13
CA ARG A 2 0.47 -42.26 -59.87
C ARG A 2 -0.54 -42.00 -58.76
N SER A 3 -1.03 -43.06 -58.11
CA SER A 3 -1.96 -42.97 -56.98
C SER A 3 -1.25 -42.46 -55.72
N PRO A 4 -1.87 -41.60 -54.90
CA PRO A 4 -1.27 -41.14 -53.66
C PRO A 4 -1.34 -42.24 -52.59
N VAL A 5 -0.24 -42.45 -51.87
CA VAL A 5 -0.16 -43.32 -50.70
C VAL A 5 -0.50 -42.47 -49.47
N PHE A 6 -1.61 -42.77 -48.80
CA PHE A 6 -1.93 -42.19 -47.49
C PHE A 6 -1.17 -42.96 -46.41
N ILE A 7 -0.18 -42.32 -45.79
CA ILE A 7 0.50 -42.85 -44.61
C ILE A 7 -0.46 -42.69 -43.42
N SER A 8 -1.08 -43.78 -42.99
CA SER A 8 -1.84 -43.81 -41.74
C SER A 8 -0.84 -43.81 -40.57
N ALA A 9 -0.72 -42.67 -39.89
CA ALA A 9 0.01 -42.59 -38.64
C ALA A 9 -0.72 -43.43 -37.58
N ARG A 10 -0.06 -44.44 -37.01
CA ARG A 10 -0.59 -45.18 -35.87
C ARG A 10 -0.73 -44.21 -34.69
N GLN A 11 -1.96 -43.97 -34.27
CA GLN A 11 -2.25 -43.20 -33.06
C GLN A 11 -1.82 -44.02 -31.85
N GLY A 12 -0.68 -43.68 -31.25
CA GLY A 12 -0.28 -44.22 -29.96
C GLY A 12 -1.23 -43.69 -28.89
N GLY A 13 -2.03 -44.56 -28.29
CA GLY A 13 -2.91 -44.18 -27.19
C GLY A 13 -2.10 -43.71 -25.97
N ALA A 14 -2.61 -42.72 -25.25
CA ALA A 14 -1.99 -42.24 -24.02
C ALA A 14 -1.96 -43.36 -22.96
N THR A 15 -0.82 -43.53 -22.29
CA THR A 15 -0.73 -44.47 -21.17
C THR A 15 -1.26 -43.82 -19.89
N LEU A 16 -1.83 -44.59 -18.94
CA LEU A 16 -2.31 -44.04 -17.65
C LEU A 16 -1.21 -43.28 -16.88
N ILE A 17 0.05 -43.73 -17.00
CA ILE A 17 1.20 -43.10 -16.37
C ILE A 17 1.49 -41.72 -16.99
N GLU A 18 1.32 -41.58 -18.31
CA GLU A 18 1.53 -40.31 -19.02
C GLU A 18 0.54 -39.23 -18.56
N VAL A 19 -0.73 -39.60 -18.36
CA VAL A 19 -1.75 -38.68 -17.82
C VAL A 19 -1.43 -38.29 -16.37
N LEU A 20 -1.01 -39.25 -15.54
CA LEU A 20 -0.63 -38.97 -14.15
C LEU A 20 0.58 -38.03 -14.04
N VAL A 21 1.60 -38.23 -14.89
CA VAL A 21 2.77 -37.35 -14.95
C VAL A 21 2.37 -35.96 -15.47
N ALA A 22 1.50 -35.87 -16.48
CA ALA A 22 1.00 -34.59 -16.97
C ALA A 22 0.22 -33.82 -15.89
N MET A 23 -0.65 -34.50 -15.13
CA MET A 23 -1.38 -33.89 -14.02
C MET A 23 -0.45 -33.45 -12.89
N LEU A 24 0.60 -34.22 -12.59
CA LEU A 24 1.60 -33.85 -11.58
C LEU A 24 2.32 -32.55 -11.98
N ILE A 25 2.86 -32.49 -13.20
CA ILE A 25 3.56 -31.30 -13.71
C ILE A 25 2.62 -30.09 -13.71
N LEU A 26 1.38 -30.27 -14.18
CA LEU A 26 0.37 -29.22 -14.19
C LEU A 26 0.06 -28.71 -12.78
N SER A 27 -0.10 -29.61 -11.80
CA SER A 27 -0.38 -29.22 -10.42
C SER A 27 0.75 -28.39 -9.80
N VAL A 28 2.02 -28.79 -10.03
CA VAL A 28 3.19 -28.02 -9.58
C VAL A 28 3.25 -26.66 -10.26
N GLY A 29 2.99 -26.60 -11.58
CA GLY A 29 2.94 -25.35 -12.32
C GLY A 29 1.87 -24.38 -11.81
N LEU A 30 0.67 -24.89 -11.48
CA LEU A 30 -0.42 -24.08 -10.93
C LEU A 30 -0.10 -23.54 -9.52
N LEU A 31 0.58 -24.33 -8.68
CA LEU A 31 1.04 -23.85 -7.37
C LEU A 31 2.07 -22.73 -7.50
N GLY A 32 3.00 -22.84 -8.46
CA GLY A 32 3.94 -21.77 -8.78
C GLY A 32 3.24 -20.49 -9.24
N LEU A 33 2.23 -20.61 -10.10
CA LEU A 33 1.42 -19.48 -10.57
C LEU A 33 0.66 -18.81 -9.42
N ALA A 34 0.01 -19.60 -8.56
CA ALA A 34 -0.71 -19.08 -7.40
C ALA A 34 0.23 -18.29 -6.45
N GLY A 35 1.44 -18.80 -6.23
CA GLY A 35 2.49 -18.10 -5.47
C GLY A 35 2.80 -16.72 -6.06
N MET A 36 3.07 -16.67 -7.38
CA MET A 36 3.34 -15.41 -8.07
C MET A 36 2.15 -14.44 -8.02
N GLN A 37 0.91 -14.94 -8.13
CA GLN A 37 -0.29 -14.13 -8.05
C GLN A 37 -0.45 -13.47 -6.67
N MET A 38 -0.19 -14.22 -5.58
CA MET A 38 -0.20 -13.65 -4.23
C MET A 38 0.86 -12.57 -4.05
N THR A 39 2.09 -12.81 -4.51
CA THR A 39 3.16 -11.80 -4.44
C THR A 39 2.81 -10.55 -5.25
N ALA A 40 2.24 -10.71 -6.44
CA ALA A 40 1.78 -9.60 -7.27
C ALA A 40 0.70 -8.78 -6.56
N LEU A 41 -0.29 -9.42 -5.94
CA LEU A 41 -1.33 -8.72 -5.16
C LEU A 41 -0.74 -7.93 -4.00
N LYS A 42 0.17 -8.53 -3.22
CA LYS A 42 0.86 -7.84 -2.12
C LYS A 42 1.63 -6.62 -2.61
N SER A 43 2.38 -6.76 -3.71
CA SER A 43 3.12 -5.65 -4.30
C SER A 43 2.21 -4.51 -4.77
N ASN A 44 1.06 -4.84 -5.38
CA ASN A 44 0.09 -3.83 -5.81
C ASN A 44 -0.53 -3.09 -4.62
N GLN A 45 -0.87 -3.80 -3.54
CA GLN A 45 -1.43 -3.20 -2.34
C GLN A 45 -0.44 -2.24 -1.65
N SER A 46 0.83 -2.63 -1.54
CA SER A 46 1.88 -1.78 -0.98
C SER A 46 2.08 -0.50 -1.83
N ALA A 47 2.12 -0.66 -3.16
CA ALA A 47 2.20 0.48 -4.08
C ALA A 47 1.00 1.42 -3.96
N TYR A 48 -0.21 0.87 -3.80
CA TYR A 48 -1.42 1.64 -3.58
C TYR A 48 -1.33 2.48 -2.29
N TYR A 49 -0.92 1.89 -1.17
CA TYR A 49 -0.77 2.64 0.10
C TYR A 49 0.31 3.71 0.02
N ARG A 50 1.45 3.45 -0.63
CA ARG A 50 2.48 4.47 -0.87
C ARG A 50 1.96 5.63 -1.72
N SER A 51 1.13 5.36 -2.72
CA SER A 51 0.46 6.39 -3.52
C SER A 51 -0.50 7.23 -2.66
N GLN A 52 -1.33 6.57 -1.85
CA GLN A 52 -2.26 7.26 -0.93
C GLN A 52 -1.51 8.12 0.10
N ALA A 53 -0.43 7.61 0.70
CA ALA A 53 0.40 8.35 1.64
C ALA A 53 1.04 9.58 0.98
N THR A 54 1.48 9.46 -0.28
CA THR A 54 2.00 10.58 -1.06
C THR A 54 0.95 11.67 -1.24
N VAL A 55 -0.26 11.30 -1.66
CA VAL A 55 -1.39 12.24 -1.83
C VAL A 55 -1.73 12.94 -0.51
N LEU A 56 -1.81 12.19 0.59
CA LEU A 56 -2.12 12.74 1.92
C LEU A 56 -1.00 13.64 2.47
N ALA A 57 0.26 13.37 2.12
CA ALA A 57 1.36 14.27 2.46
C ALA A 57 1.26 15.61 1.71
N TYR A 58 0.91 15.58 0.42
CA TYR A 58 0.68 16.80 -0.35
C TYR A 58 -0.53 17.58 0.17
N ASP A 59 -1.62 16.90 0.51
CA ASP A 59 -2.83 17.54 1.06
C ASP A 59 -2.52 18.41 2.28
N ILE A 60 -1.85 17.85 3.30
CA ILE A 60 -1.52 18.62 4.51
C ILE A 60 -0.51 19.74 4.24
N ILE A 61 0.41 19.55 3.29
CA ILE A 61 1.37 20.58 2.91
C ILE A 61 0.67 21.75 2.22
N ASP A 62 -0.28 21.48 1.35
CA ASP A 62 -1.02 22.52 0.65
C ASP A 62 -1.96 23.27 1.62
N ARG A 63 -2.55 22.58 2.60
CA ARG A 63 -3.26 23.22 3.72
C ARG A 63 -2.34 24.13 4.54
N MET A 64 -1.12 23.67 4.88
CA MET A 64 -0.12 24.50 5.56
C MET A 64 0.31 25.71 4.73
N ARG A 65 0.42 25.58 3.40
CA ARG A 65 0.71 26.69 2.49
C ARG A 65 -0.42 27.71 2.46
N ALA A 66 -1.67 27.23 2.44
CA ALA A 66 -2.83 28.10 2.52
C ALA A 66 -2.92 28.84 3.86
N ASN A 67 -2.48 28.21 4.94
CA ASN A 67 -2.44 28.77 6.29
C ASN A 67 -1.00 29.03 6.78
N ARG A 68 -0.19 29.65 5.91
CA ARG A 68 1.26 29.80 6.11
C ARG A 68 1.65 30.49 7.41
N THR A 69 0.91 31.51 7.82
CA THR A 69 1.20 32.25 9.05
C THR A 69 1.17 31.35 10.27
N GLU A 70 0.12 30.53 10.40
CA GLU A 70 -0.03 29.59 11.52
C GLU A 70 0.96 28.42 11.43
N ALA A 71 1.31 27.98 10.22
CA ALA A 71 2.36 26.99 10.00
C ALA A 71 3.73 27.51 10.49
N LEU A 72 4.10 28.75 10.15
CA LEU A 72 5.35 29.36 10.62
C LEU A 72 5.33 29.67 12.13
N ASN A 73 4.16 29.89 12.71
CA ASN A 73 3.97 30.02 14.16
C ASN A 73 4.04 28.67 14.91
N GLY A 74 4.18 27.56 14.19
CA GLY A 74 4.34 26.21 14.76
C GLY A 74 3.04 25.53 15.18
N VAL A 75 1.87 26.03 14.75
CA VAL A 75 0.57 25.47 15.15
C VAL A 75 0.31 24.10 14.51
N TYR A 76 0.96 23.82 13.38
CA TYR A 76 0.93 22.51 12.72
C TYR A 76 2.00 21.54 13.27
N ASP A 77 2.91 21.99 14.13
CA ASP A 77 4.01 21.16 14.64
C ASP A 77 3.46 20.08 15.58
N ILE A 78 3.52 18.82 15.16
CA ILE A 78 3.00 17.69 15.93
C ILE A 78 4.00 16.53 15.95
N ALA A 79 4.13 15.91 17.12
CA ALA A 79 4.83 14.65 17.26
C ALA A 79 4.06 13.52 16.55
N LEU A 80 4.75 12.40 16.33
CA LEU A 80 4.15 11.23 15.72
C LEU A 80 2.96 10.74 16.55
N GLN A 81 1.77 10.79 15.96
CA GLN A 81 0.52 10.44 16.64
C GLN A 81 -0.48 9.79 15.68
N ASN A 82 -1.42 9.05 16.26
CA ASN A 82 -2.53 8.41 15.55
C ASN A 82 -3.85 9.09 15.96
N GLN A 83 -4.77 9.18 15.01
CA GLN A 83 -6.18 9.40 15.24
C GLN A 83 -6.90 8.16 14.71
N ALA A 84 -7.64 7.44 15.53
CA ALA A 84 -8.41 6.29 15.06
C ALA A 84 -9.42 6.76 13.99
N CYS A 85 -9.63 5.93 12.96
CA CYS A 85 -10.56 6.24 11.89
C CYS A 85 -11.98 6.44 12.45
N ASP A 86 -12.53 7.61 12.22
CA ASP A 86 -13.87 8.05 12.59
C ASP A 86 -14.52 8.74 11.37
N PRO A 87 -15.51 8.12 10.71
CA PRO A 87 -16.19 8.71 9.55
C PRO A 87 -17.02 9.94 9.91
N ASP A 88 -17.36 10.14 11.18
CA ASP A 88 -18.20 11.22 11.67
C ASP A 88 -17.41 12.28 12.46
N ILE A 89 -16.08 12.32 12.26
CA ILE A 89 -15.19 13.20 13.03
C ILE A 89 -15.63 14.68 12.94
N ALA A 90 -15.93 15.25 14.11
CA ALA A 90 -16.27 16.66 14.25
C ALA A 90 -15.07 17.43 14.81
N SER A 91 -14.14 17.80 13.93
CA SER A 91 -12.93 18.53 14.30
C SER A 91 -13.24 19.92 14.88
N SER A 92 -12.62 20.28 16.00
CA SER A 92 -12.84 21.54 16.72
C SER A 92 -11.55 22.35 16.91
N GLY A 93 -11.68 23.63 17.29
CA GLY A 93 -10.55 24.53 17.49
C GLY A 93 -10.20 25.38 16.26
N THR A 94 -8.93 25.78 16.16
CA THR A 94 -8.40 26.59 15.05
C THR A 94 -8.43 25.80 13.74
N LEU A 95 -8.38 26.51 12.60
CA LEU A 95 -8.31 25.87 11.28
C LEU A 95 -7.17 24.84 11.21
N ALA A 96 -5.97 25.20 11.68
CA ALA A 96 -4.82 24.31 11.72
C ALA A 96 -5.05 23.03 12.54
N LYS A 97 -5.72 23.12 13.69
CA LYS A 97 -6.06 21.94 14.50
C LYS A 97 -7.06 21.04 13.79
N LYS A 98 -8.02 21.63 13.07
CA LYS A 98 -8.97 20.88 12.26
C LYS A 98 -8.30 20.16 11.10
N ASP A 99 -7.44 20.86 10.36
CA ASP A 99 -6.66 20.28 9.27
C ASP A 99 -5.86 19.07 9.73
N VAL A 100 -5.14 19.21 10.86
CA VAL A 100 -4.34 18.12 11.43
C VAL A 100 -5.22 16.94 11.87
N ALA A 101 -6.36 17.20 12.53
CA ALA A 101 -7.27 16.14 12.97
C ALA A 101 -7.88 15.37 11.79
N GLU A 102 -8.37 16.08 10.77
CA GLU A 102 -8.93 15.51 9.54
C GLU A 102 -7.87 14.73 8.75
N TRP A 103 -6.65 15.26 8.69
CA TRP A 103 -5.53 14.60 8.04
C TRP A 103 -5.17 13.28 8.73
N LEU A 104 -4.99 13.29 10.06
CA LEU A 104 -4.70 12.08 10.84
C LEU A 104 -5.84 11.05 10.73
N ASN A 105 -7.11 11.50 10.73
CA ASN A 105 -8.24 10.63 10.49
C ASN A 105 -8.16 9.97 9.11
N SER A 106 -7.85 10.76 8.08
CA SER A 106 -7.69 10.28 6.71
C SER A 106 -6.55 9.27 6.56
N LEU A 107 -5.42 9.47 7.27
CA LEU A 107 -4.34 8.47 7.32
C LEU A 107 -4.87 7.12 7.82
N SER A 108 -5.63 7.13 8.92
CA SER A 108 -6.14 5.91 9.53
C SER A 108 -7.24 5.23 8.72
N CYS A 109 -8.11 6.01 8.07
CA CYS A 109 -9.19 5.48 7.25
C CYS A 109 -8.71 4.94 5.90
N LEU A 110 -7.65 5.51 5.31
CA LEU A 110 -7.21 5.17 3.95
C LEU A 110 -6.00 4.22 3.89
N LEU A 111 -5.14 4.21 4.92
CA LEU A 111 -3.93 3.38 4.96
C LEU A 111 -4.15 2.17 5.89
N SER A 112 -4.10 2.41 7.19
CA SER A 112 -4.30 1.40 8.23
C SER A 112 -4.84 2.06 9.50
N GLY A 113 -5.67 1.38 10.28
CA GLY A 113 -6.28 1.99 11.47
C GLY A 113 -5.29 2.49 12.53
N ASP A 114 -4.05 2.02 12.47
CA ASP A 114 -2.92 2.40 13.33
C ASP A 114 -1.92 3.36 12.65
N ALA A 115 -2.31 3.94 11.50
CA ALA A 115 -1.46 4.87 10.77
C ALA A 115 -1.20 6.14 11.60
N LYS A 116 0.03 6.65 11.53
CA LYS A 116 0.50 7.79 12.32
C LYS A 116 1.02 8.87 11.40
N GLY A 117 0.87 10.11 11.84
CA GLY A 117 1.41 11.29 11.17
C GLY A 117 2.22 12.15 12.12
N SER A 118 3.27 12.79 11.61
CA SER A 118 4.02 13.85 12.29
C SER A 118 4.32 14.99 11.32
N ILE A 119 4.48 16.18 11.88
CA ILE A 119 4.90 17.38 11.16
C ILE A 119 5.95 18.05 12.05
N VAL A 120 7.21 17.96 11.61
CA VAL A 120 8.34 18.52 12.34
C VAL A 120 8.94 19.65 11.54
N ARG A 121 9.11 20.79 12.18
CA ARG A 121 9.66 21.99 11.56
C ARG A 121 11.08 22.27 12.04
N ASN A 122 11.93 22.66 11.10
CA ASN A 122 13.24 23.24 11.33
C ASN A 122 13.30 24.58 10.58
N ASP A 123 13.08 25.68 11.30
CA ASP A 123 12.84 27.02 10.76
C ASP A 123 11.70 27.07 9.73
N ARG A 124 12.04 27.11 8.43
CA ARG A 124 11.11 27.14 7.30
C ARG A 124 10.99 25.80 6.58
N VAL A 125 11.73 24.79 7.02
CA VAL A 125 11.69 23.45 6.44
C VAL A 125 10.76 22.58 7.28
N PHE A 126 9.73 22.04 6.65
CA PHE A 126 8.74 21.17 7.27
C PHE A 126 8.95 19.75 6.76
N THR A 127 9.03 18.82 7.70
CA THR A 127 9.16 17.38 7.45
C THR A 127 7.85 16.72 7.87
N VAL A 128 7.09 16.24 6.89
CA VAL A 128 5.90 15.43 7.13
C VAL A 128 6.32 13.97 7.08
N SER A 129 6.05 13.23 8.15
CA SER A 129 6.29 11.78 8.19
C SER A 129 4.98 11.05 8.42
N ILE A 130 4.72 10.04 7.58
CA ILE A 130 3.53 9.18 7.65
C ILE A 130 4.03 7.76 7.86
N GLU A 131 3.47 7.07 8.86
CA GLU A 131 3.78 5.68 9.15
C GLU A 131 2.51 4.84 9.09
N TRP A 132 2.56 3.68 8.44
CA TRP A 132 1.46 2.73 8.45
C TRP A 132 1.98 1.29 8.50
N ASN A 133 1.08 0.39 8.85
CA ASN A 133 1.34 -1.03 8.86
C ASN A 133 0.98 -1.64 7.49
N ASP A 134 1.96 -2.24 6.80
CA ASP A 134 1.79 -2.92 5.51
C ASP A 134 1.72 -4.45 5.64
N ASN A 135 1.22 -4.96 6.77
CA ASN A 135 1.28 -6.39 7.09
C ASN A 135 0.02 -7.19 6.70
N ARG A 136 -0.90 -6.61 5.89
CA ARG A 136 -2.08 -7.34 5.39
C ARG A 136 -1.68 -8.32 4.28
N GLY A 137 -1.20 -9.49 4.66
CA GLY A 137 -0.87 -10.60 3.75
C GLY A 137 0.30 -11.49 4.18
N ARG A 138 0.82 -11.33 5.41
CA ARG A 138 1.89 -12.18 5.94
C ARG A 138 1.30 -13.26 6.85
N ILE A 139 1.76 -14.50 6.67
CA ILE A 139 1.29 -15.69 7.40
C ILE A 139 2.00 -15.82 8.76
N ASP A 140 3.08 -15.08 8.97
CA ASP A 140 3.80 -15.05 10.25
C ASP A 140 3.25 -13.94 11.15
N GLU A 141 3.16 -14.22 12.46
CA GLU A 141 2.74 -13.26 13.48
C GLU A 141 3.52 -11.94 13.31
N ALA A 142 2.75 -10.86 13.16
CA ALA A 142 3.27 -9.52 13.02
C ALA A 142 4.16 -9.17 14.22
N ALA A 143 5.48 -9.08 14.02
CA ALA A 143 6.26 -8.23 14.90
C ALA A 143 5.78 -6.79 14.66
N ASP A 144 5.55 -6.04 15.74
CA ASP A 144 5.15 -4.61 15.77
C ASP A 144 6.09 -3.64 15.00
N ASN A 145 7.13 -4.18 14.34
CA ASN A 145 8.25 -3.46 13.73
C ASN A 145 8.21 -3.37 12.20
N ASP A 146 7.28 -4.03 11.49
CA ASP A 146 7.17 -3.92 10.02
C ASP A 146 6.32 -2.69 9.61
N ARG A 147 6.76 -1.50 10.02
CA ARG A 147 6.12 -0.22 9.69
C ARG A 147 6.82 0.43 8.50
N GLU A 148 6.05 0.80 7.49
CA GLU A 148 6.54 1.62 6.39
C GLU A 148 6.49 3.09 6.80
N THR A 149 7.57 3.82 6.55
CA THR A 149 7.66 5.26 6.82
C THR A 149 7.84 6.02 5.51
N PHE A 150 6.91 6.92 5.21
CA PHE A 150 7.02 7.88 4.12
C PHE A 150 7.37 9.25 4.68
N VAL A 151 8.42 9.88 4.15
CA VAL A 151 8.88 11.20 4.59
C VAL A 151 8.91 12.16 3.42
N TYR A 152 8.25 13.31 3.56
CA TYR A 152 8.29 14.40 2.60
C TYR A 152 8.82 15.67 3.27
N ARG A 153 9.74 16.36 2.60
CA ARG A 153 10.32 17.62 3.08
C ARG A 153 9.97 18.75 2.13
N THR A 154 9.47 19.84 2.69
CA THR A 154 9.10 21.05 1.94
C THR A 154 9.60 22.29 2.66
N GLN A 155 9.79 23.37 1.90
CA GLN A 155 10.06 24.68 2.46
C GLN A 155 8.82 25.55 2.27
N LEU A 156 8.40 26.24 3.33
CA LEU A 156 7.27 27.17 3.34
C LEU A 156 7.72 28.61 3.17
#